data_AF-A0A7X7ARB4-F1
#
_entry.id   AF-A0A7X7ARB4-F1
#
_cell.length_a   1.000
_cell.length_b   1.000
_cell.length_c   1.000
_cell.angle_alpha   90.00
_cell.angle_beta   90.00
_cell.angle_gamma   90.00
#
_symmetry.space_group_name_H-M   'P 1'
#
loop_
_entity.id
_entity.type
_entity.pdbx_description
1 polymer ?
#
loop_
_entity_poly.entity_id
_entity_poly.type
_entity_poly.pdbx_seq_one_letter_code
_entity_poly.pdbx_strand_id
1 'polypeptide(L)' 'MHKIEFDDKLNSIFGVQFSSEESYRAVKSAVASSSYEGFKPKVESIRIICDVVEGRLTREQLIENLKTGSLNER' A
#
# COMPACT_ATOMS: atom_id res chain seq x y z
N MET A 1 -19.61 5.02 -1.27
CA MET A 1 -18.29 5.27 -1.89
C MET A 1 -17.24 5.02 -0.80
N HIS A 2 -16.30 4.09 -0.99
CA HIS A 2 -15.25 3.85 0.01
C HIS A 2 -14.29 5.04 -0.05
N LYS A 3 -14.16 5.80 1.04
CA LYS A 3 -13.30 6.98 1.08
C LYS A 3 -11.87 6.53 1.40
N ILE A 4 -10.94 6.87 0.52
CA ILE A 4 -9.51 6.64 0.77
C ILE A 4 -9.01 7.75 1.69
N GLU A 5 -8.27 7.36 2.73
CA GLU A 5 -7.70 8.29 3.70
C GLU A 5 -6.27 8.64 3.28
N PHE A 6 -6.06 9.90 2.88
CA PHE A 6 -4.75 10.45 2.58
C PHE A 6 -4.39 11.50 3.63
N ASP A 7 -3.21 11.39 4.22
CA ASP A 7 -2.63 12.41 5.10
C ASP A 7 -1.32 12.91 4.49
N ASP A 8 -1.40 14.08 3.85
CA ASP A 8 -0.26 14.74 3.22
C ASP A 8 0.73 15.34 4.23
N LYS A 9 0.33 15.55 5.49
CA LYS A 9 1.23 16.07 6.53
C LYS A 9 2.10 14.95 7.11
N LEU A 10 1.52 13.76 7.24
CA LEU A 10 2.19 12.59 7.81
C LEU A 10 2.75 11.64 6.75
N ASN A 11 2.57 11.94 5.46
CA ASN A 11 2.90 11.05 4.35
C ASN A 11 2.30 9.65 4.60
N SER A 12 0.98 9.58 4.81
CA SER A 12 0.32 8.31 5.12
C SER A 12 -0.95 8.06 4.31
N ILE A 13 -1.24 6.78 4.05
CA ILE A 13 -2.46 6.32 3.38
C ILE A 13 -3.11 5.29 4.29
N PHE A 14 -4.36 5.51 4.72
CA PHE A 14 -5.03 4.71 5.76
C PHE A 14 -4.18 4.48 7.02
N GLY A 15 -3.41 5.50 7.43
CA GLY A 15 -2.51 5.43 8.59
C GLY A 15 -1.21 4.65 8.35
N VAL A 16 -1.00 4.05 7.17
CA VAL A 16 0.29 3.46 6.78
C VAL A 16 1.24 4.58 6.40
N GLN A 17 2.26 4.78 7.23
CA GLN A 17 3.25 5.84 7.06
C GLN A 17 4.38 5.42 6.11
N PHE A 18 4.76 6.33 5.22
CA PHE A 18 5.86 6.17 4.30
C PHE A 18 7.12 6.87 4.82
N SER A 19 8.27 6.27 4.55
CA SER A 19 9.60 6.76 4.90
C SER A 19 10.01 8.03 4.13
N SER A 20 9.42 8.27 2.96
CA SER A 20 9.70 9.44 2.13
C SER A 20 8.43 10.01 1.48
N GLU A 21 8.44 11.33 1.24
CA GLU A 21 7.38 12.01 0.50
C GLU A 21 7.29 11.50 -0.95
N GLU A 22 8.42 11.14 -1.56
CA GLU A 22 8.47 10.58 -2.92
C GLU A 22 7.70 9.27 -3.02
N SER A 23 7.99 8.32 -2.13
CA SER A 23 7.30 7.03 -2.05
C SER A 23 5.80 7.23 -1.77
N TYR A 24 5.46 8.13 -0.85
CA TYR A 24 4.07 8.48 -0.56
C TYR A 24 3.34 9.03 -1.78
N ARG A 25 3.91 10.01 -2.49
CA ARG A 25 3.28 10.62 -3.67
C ARG A 25 3.11 9.64 -4.82
N ALA A 26 4.09 8.76 -5.04
CA ALA A 26 4.02 7.71 -6.05
C ALA A 26 2.87 6.75 -5.76
N VAL A 27 2.78 6.25 -4.52
CA VAL A 27 1.72 5.30 -4.13
C VAL A 27 0.36 5.99 -4.06
N LYS A 28 0.26 7.23 -3.56
CA LYS A 28 -0.98 8.01 -3.57
C LYS A 28 -1.55 8.13 -4.99
N SER A 29 -0.71 8.44 -5.96
CA SER A 29 -1.12 8.60 -7.37
C SER A 29 -1.59 7.27 -7.96
N ALA A 30 -0.84 6.20 -7.74
CA ALA A 30 -1.20 4.86 -8.22
C ALA A 30 -2.53 4.38 -7.60
N VAL A 31 -2.68 4.50 -6.28
CA VAL A 31 -3.90 4.11 -5.56
C VAL A 31 -5.10 4.92 -6.02
N ALA A 32 -4.97 6.24 -6.18
CA ALA A 32 -6.06 7.08 -6.67
C ALA A 32 -6.49 6.68 -8.09
N SER A 33 -5.53 6.46 -8.99
CA SER A 33 -5.80 6.01 -10.37
C SER A 33 -6.50 4.65 -10.40
N SER A 34 -5.96 3.65 -9.70
CA SER A 34 -6.58 2.32 -9.65
C SER A 34 -7.96 2.35 -8.99
N SER A 35 -8.17 3.23 -8.01
CA SER A 35 -9.47 3.36 -7.36
C SER A 35 -10.54 3.96 -8.26
N TYR A 36 -10.14 4.85 -9.19
CA TYR A 36 -11.02 5.31 -10.26
C TYR A 36 -11.43 4.16 -11.19
N GLU A 37 -10.56 3.18 -11.41
CA GLU A 37 -10.82 1.96 -12.19
C GLU A 37 -11.59 0.87 -11.41
N GLY A 38 -11.99 1.14 -10.16
CA GLY A 38 -12.79 0.23 -9.35
C GLY A 38 -12.00 -0.63 -8.36
N PHE A 39 -10.69 -0.43 -8.24
CA PHE A 39 -9.91 -1.00 -7.14
C PHE A 39 -10.42 -0.44 -5.80
N LYS A 40 -10.57 -1.33 -4.81
CA LYS A 40 -10.97 -0.94 -3.45
C LYS A 40 -9.79 -1.21 -2.53
N PRO A 41 -8.89 -0.23 -2.32
CA PRO A 41 -7.74 -0.42 -1.46
C PRO A 41 -8.20 -0.69 -0.03
N LYS A 42 -7.47 -1.57 0.65
CA LYS A 42 -7.59 -1.81 2.10
C LYS A 42 -6.26 -1.47 2.78
N VAL A 43 -6.28 -1.27 4.10
CA VAL A 43 -5.09 -0.99 4.91
C VAL A 43 -4.01 -2.04 4.66
N GLU A 44 -4.37 -3.33 4.59
CA GLU A 44 -3.42 -4.43 4.36
C GLU A 44 -2.77 -4.34 2.97
N SER A 45 -3.55 -4.00 1.94
CA SER A 45 -3.02 -3.80 0.59
C SER A 45 -2.05 -2.62 0.54
N ILE A 46 -2.36 -1.52 1.22
CA ILE A 46 -1.46 -0.36 1.29
C ILE A 46 -0.18 -0.70 2.05
N ARG A 47 -0.27 -1.44 3.15
CA ARG A 47 0.90 -1.89 3.93
C ARG A 47 1.84 -2.75 3.08
N ILE A 48 1.29 -3.69 2.32
CA ILE A 48 2.07 -4.51 1.37
C ILE A 48 2.72 -3.64 0.29
N ILE A 49 1.98 -2.71 -0.31
CA ILE A 49 2.54 -1.81 -1.33
C ILE A 49 3.67 -0.97 -0.75
N CYS A 50 3.49 -0.44 0.46
CA CYS A 50 4.52 0.32 1.18
C CYS A 50 5.78 -0.54 1.41
N ASP A 51 5.62 -1.75 1.95
CA ASP A 51 6.75 -2.65 2.21
C ASP A 51 7.50 -3.02 0.91
N VAL A 52 6.80 -3.17 -0.22
CA VAL A 52 7.44 -3.44 -1.52
C VAL A 52 8.17 -2.22 -2.06
N VAL A 53 7.53 -1.05 -2.06
CA VAL A 53 8.12 0.20 -2.58
C VAL A 53 9.35 0.61 -1.79
N GLU A 54 9.38 0.31 -0.48
CA GLU A 54 10.50 0.63 0.40
C GLU A 54 11.52 -0.50 0.53
N GLY A 55 11.37 -1.59 -0.22
CA GLY A 55 12.31 -2.70 -0.23
C GLY A 55 12.32 -3.55 1.05
N ARG A 56 11.32 -3.41 1.93
CA ARG A 56 11.10 -4.26 3.11
C ARG A 56 10.56 -5.64 2.73
N LEU A 57 9.91 -5.75 1.55
CA LEU A 57 9.37 -6.98 1.00
C LEU A 57 9.74 -7.08 -0.48
N THR A 58 10.43 -8.15 -0.89
CA THR A 58 10.70 -8.38 -2.32
C THR A 58 9.48 -8.97 -3.02
N ARG A 59 9.47 -8.90 -4.36
CA ARG A 59 8.42 -9.52 -5.18
C ARG A 59 8.34 -11.04 -4.97
N GLU A 60 9.49 -11.70 -4.84
CA GLU A 60 9.57 -13.14 -4.62
C GLU A 60 8.94 -13.53 -3.29
N GLN A 61 9.28 -12.79 -2.23
CA GLN A 61 8.70 -12.98 -0.90
C GLN A 61 7.19 -12.70 -0.89
N LEU A 62 6.73 -11.68 -1.61
CA LEU A 62 5.31 -11.41 -1.77
C LEU A 62 4.58 -12.59 -2.43
N ILE A 63 5.12 -13.14 -3.52
CA ILE A 63 4.55 -14.30 -4.22
C ILE A 63 4.53 -15.53 -3.31
N GLU A 64 5.59 -15.76 -2.55
CA GLU A 64 5.66 -16.85 -1.58
C GLU A 64 4.60 -16.70 -0.49
N ASN A 65 4.47 -15.52 0.10
CA ASN A 65 3.49 -15.26 1.16
C ASN A 65 2.04 -15.39 0.65
N LEU A 66 1.78 -15.08 -0.62
CA LEU A 66 0.48 -15.31 -1.28
C LEU A 66 0.20 -16.80 -1.49
N LYS A 67 1.21 -17.60 -1.83
CA LYS A 67 1.07 -19.05 -2.02
C LYS A 67 0.85 -19.78 -0.70
N THR A 68 1.46 -19.32 0.38
CA THR A 68 1.40 -19.95 1.71
C THR A 68 0.26 -19.41 2.58
N GLY A 69 -0.42 -18.33 2.16
CA GLY A 69 -1.51 -17.70 2.92
C GLY A 69 -1.04 -16.85 4.11
N SER A 70 0.27 -16.66 4.27
CA SER A 70 0.89 -16.07 5.46
C SER A 70 0.75 -14.53 5.56
N LEU A 71 0.11 -13.88 4.57
CA LEU A 71 -0.20 -12.43 4.62
C LEU A 71 -1.41 -12.08 5.49
N ASN A 72 -2.21 -13.06 5.92
CA ASN A 72 -3.46 -12.81 6.66
C ASN A 72 -3.28 -12.65 8.18
N GLU A 73 -2.06 -12.74 8.72
CA GLU A 73 -1.81 -12.88 10.17
C GLU A 73 -0.92 -11.78 10.79
N ARG A 74 -0.71 -10.63 10.13
CA ARG A 74 0.14 -9.54 10.62
C ARG A 74 -0.55 -8.18 10.69
#